data_AF-A0A0F9XJE1-F1
#
_entry.id   AF-A0A0F9XJE1-F1
#
_cell.length_a   1.000
_cell.length_b   1.000
_cell.length_c   1.000
_cell.angle_alpha   90.00
_cell.angle_beta   90.00
_cell.angle_gamma   90.00
#
_symmetry.space_group_name_H-M   'P 1'
#
loop_
_entity.id
_entity.type
_entity.pdbx_description
1 polymer ?
#
loop_
_entity_poly.entity_id
_entity_poly.type
_entity_poly.pdbx_seq_one_letter_code
_entity_poly.pdbx_strand_id
1 'polypeptide(L)'
;MPTEGVYIRPSGQKTFIPLENNPEVFTSLVHDLGVSPDLGFYDVYSLDDADLLSLVPRPVLALIFITPAQMYFAVREEDKTVVSPTQLTYDKSGDEEPVIWFQQTIGHSCGLMALLHSVANGEARGFVQKESFLDGLLNEATPLKPVERAALLYNNEELEKKHMKAARTGSSHPPGANEDNHFHFISFVKGKDGHLWELEGATDGPVDRGLMQEGDDVLSEGALSQAIRKFLAAGNGNPNFSIVALAKKPAE
;
A
#
# COMPACT_ATOMS: atom_id res chain seq x y z
N MET A 1 -24.76 13.11 2.13
CA MET A 1 -23.80 13.95 1.37
C MET A 1 -22.45 13.26 1.46
N PRO A 2 -21.64 13.23 0.40
CA PRO A 2 -20.31 12.61 0.46
C PRO A 2 -19.46 13.27 1.56
N THR A 3 -18.50 12.54 2.12
CA THR A 3 -17.57 13.14 3.09
C THR A 3 -16.88 14.33 2.44
N GLU A 4 -16.69 15.41 3.20
CA GLU A 4 -16.01 16.60 2.70
C GLU A 4 -14.65 16.21 2.10
N GLY A 5 -14.36 16.71 0.89
CA GLY A 5 -13.14 16.37 0.13
C GLY A 5 -13.30 15.25 -0.89
N VAL A 6 -14.39 14.48 -0.86
CA VAL A 6 -14.69 13.48 -1.89
C VAL A 6 -15.27 14.14 -3.13
N TYR A 7 -14.74 13.74 -4.29
CA TYR A 7 -15.20 14.18 -5.60
C TYR A 7 -15.83 13.02 -6.37
N ILE A 8 -17.00 13.24 -6.98
CA ILE A 8 -17.61 12.29 -7.92
C ILE A 8 -17.33 12.78 -9.34
N ARG A 9 -16.53 12.04 -10.10
CA ARG A 9 -16.23 12.35 -11.51
C ARG A 9 -17.51 12.29 -12.35
N PRO A 10 -17.56 12.95 -13.52
CA PRO A 10 -18.69 12.82 -14.46
C PRO A 10 -18.98 11.37 -14.87
N SER A 11 -18.00 10.48 -14.80
CA SER A 11 -18.15 9.04 -15.02
C SER A 11 -18.90 8.31 -13.89
N GLY A 12 -19.22 8.99 -12.78
CA GLY A 12 -19.80 8.39 -11.57
C GLY A 12 -18.76 7.84 -10.59
N GLN A 13 -17.47 7.87 -10.95
CA GLN A 13 -16.40 7.35 -10.11
C GLN A 13 -16.10 8.27 -8.91
N LYS A 14 -16.16 7.71 -7.70
CA LYS A 14 -15.68 8.34 -6.47
C LYS A 14 -14.16 8.50 -6.50
N THR A 15 -13.68 9.68 -6.14
CA THR A 15 -12.26 10.05 -6.09
C THR A 15 -11.94 10.72 -4.76
N PHE A 16 -10.79 10.38 -4.20
CA PHE A 16 -10.27 10.90 -2.93
C PHE A 16 -9.21 11.99 -3.16
N ILE A 17 -8.94 12.77 -2.11
CA ILE A 17 -7.69 13.53 -2.01
C ILE A 17 -6.55 12.51 -1.84
N PRO A 18 -5.48 12.55 -2.66
CA PRO A 18 -4.36 11.61 -2.53
C PRO A 18 -3.63 11.81 -1.20
N LEU A 19 -3.06 10.73 -0.65
CA LEU A 19 -2.18 10.81 0.52
C LEU A 19 -0.78 11.27 0.11
N GLU A 20 -0.14 12.05 0.98
CA GLU A 20 1.30 12.33 0.90
C GLU A 20 2.10 11.10 1.37
N ASN A 21 3.19 10.74 0.68
CA ASN A 21 4.05 9.63 1.12
C ASN A 21 4.92 10.06 2.30
N ASN A 22 4.31 10.16 3.47
CA ASN A 22 4.88 10.72 4.68
C ASN A 22 4.65 9.78 5.87
N PRO A 23 5.70 9.39 6.62
CA PRO A 23 5.56 8.50 7.76
C PRO A 23 4.56 8.94 8.82
N GLU A 24 4.44 10.24 9.10
CA GLU A 24 3.49 10.77 10.09
C GLU A 24 2.05 10.60 9.61
N VAL A 25 1.80 10.83 8.31
CA VAL A 25 0.48 10.64 7.69
C VAL A 25 0.07 9.18 7.77
N PHE A 26 0.95 8.26 7.34
CA PHE A 26 0.66 6.83 7.37
C PHE A 26 0.55 6.27 8.80
N THR A 27 1.41 6.71 9.72
CA THR A 27 1.35 6.30 11.13
C THR A 27 0.07 6.79 11.80
N SER A 28 -0.32 8.05 11.57
CA SER A 28 -1.59 8.55 12.11
C SER A 28 -2.79 7.79 11.55
N LEU A 29 -2.81 7.49 10.25
CA LEU A 29 -3.92 6.77 9.62
C LEU A 29 -4.01 5.32 10.11
N VAL A 30 -2.88 4.62 10.19
CA VAL A 30 -2.84 3.21 10.58
C VAL A 30 -3.29 3.02 12.04
N HIS A 31 -2.96 3.95 12.93
CA HIS A 31 -3.45 3.96 14.32
C HIS A 31 -4.94 4.32 14.41
N ASP A 32 -5.43 5.28 13.62
CA ASP A 32 -6.87 5.60 13.56
C ASP A 32 -7.69 4.41 13.03
N LEU A 33 -7.10 3.59 12.16
CA LEU A 33 -7.71 2.34 11.69
C LEU A 33 -7.71 1.23 12.75
N GLY A 34 -6.87 1.32 13.78
CA GLY A 34 -6.83 0.37 14.91
C GLY A 34 -5.66 -0.61 14.90
N VAL A 35 -4.56 -0.28 14.22
CA VAL A 35 -3.30 -1.01 14.39
C VAL A 35 -2.60 -0.56 15.67
N SER A 36 -1.92 -1.50 16.34
CA SER A 36 -1.18 -1.24 17.58
C SER A 36 -0.20 -0.07 17.42
N PRO A 37 -0.06 0.80 18.43
CA PRO A 37 0.99 1.83 18.46
C PRO A 37 2.41 1.24 18.49
N ASP A 38 2.56 -0.08 18.66
CA ASP A 38 3.83 -0.78 18.51
C ASP A 38 4.34 -0.80 17.07
N LEU A 39 3.50 -0.53 16.07
CA LEU A 39 3.92 -0.33 14.68
C LEU A 39 3.88 1.14 14.29
N GLY A 40 4.84 1.53 13.45
CA GLY A 40 4.90 2.87 12.85
C GLY A 40 5.55 2.81 11.47
N PHE A 41 5.36 3.88 10.70
CA PHE A 41 6.06 4.09 9.44
C PHE A 41 7.33 4.92 9.65
N TYR A 42 8.35 4.66 8.83
CA TYR A 42 9.66 5.30 8.86
C TYR A 42 10.13 5.63 7.45
N ASP A 43 10.80 6.78 7.26
CA ASP A 43 11.44 7.09 5.98
C ASP A 43 12.60 6.14 5.69
N VAL A 44 12.70 5.69 4.44
CA VAL A 44 13.89 5.00 3.93
C VAL A 44 14.72 6.00 3.13
N TYR A 45 15.73 6.58 3.76
CA TYR A 45 16.54 7.67 3.19
C TYR A 45 17.49 7.22 2.08
N SER A 46 17.91 5.95 2.09
CA SER A 46 18.80 5.37 1.08
C SER A 46 18.52 3.87 0.96
N LEU A 47 18.82 3.33 -0.22
CA LEU A 47 18.83 1.88 -0.47
C LEU A 47 20.25 1.31 -0.54
N ASP A 48 21.28 2.16 -0.53
CA ASP A 48 22.67 1.75 -0.77
C ASP A 48 23.61 2.16 0.38
N ASP A 49 23.22 3.16 1.17
CA ASP A 49 24.00 3.65 2.30
C ASP A 49 23.58 2.89 3.57
N ALA A 50 24.51 2.11 4.13
CA ALA A 50 24.26 1.27 5.28
C ALA A 50 23.93 2.06 6.55
N ASP A 51 24.53 3.23 6.74
CA ASP A 51 24.27 4.07 7.92
C ASP A 51 22.85 4.64 7.84
N LEU A 52 22.43 5.09 6.66
CA LEU A 52 21.06 5.58 6.45
C LEU A 52 20.01 4.46 6.51
N LEU A 53 20.32 3.27 6.01
CA LEU A 53 19.44 2.09 6.14
C LEU A 53 19.26 1.66 7.60
N SER A 54 20.30 1.83 8.44
CA SER A 54 20.25 1.47 9.86
C SER A 54 19.29 2.33 10.69
N LEU A 55 18.85 3.47 10.15
CA LEU A 55 17.84 4.34 10.77
C LEU A 55 16.45 3.71 10.78
N VAL A 56 16.19 2.74 9.91
CA VAL A 56 14.91 2.04 9.82
C VAL A 56 14.89 0.86 10.79
N PRO A 57 13.95 0.80 11.76
CA PRO A 57 13.85 -0.32 12.67
C PRO A 57 13.63 -1.65 11.94
N ARG A 58 14.23 -2.72 12.45
CA ARG A 58 14.14 -4.07 11.88
C ARG A 58 13.41 -5.03 12.85
N PRO A 59 12.64 -6.01 12.36
CA PRO A 59 12.40 -6.30 10.95
C PRO A 59 11.42 -5.30 10.30
N VAL A 60 11.61 -5.04 9.00
CA VAL A 60 10.65 -4.29 8.19
C VAL A 60 9.54 -5.23 7.71
N LEU A 61 8.29 -4.91 8.04
CA LEU A 61 7.14 -5.77 7.77
C LEU A 61 6.50 -5.50 6.41
N ALA A 62 6.57 -4.25 5.95
CA ALA A 62 6.09 -3.82 4.65
C ALA A 62 6.85 -2.59 4.14
N LEU A 63 6.91 -2.41 2.83
CA LEU A 63 7.34 -1.16 2.19
C LEU A 63 6.18 -0.57 1.41
N ILE A 64 5.94 0.73 1.57
CA ILE A 64 5.10 1.52 0.67
C ILE A 64 6.03 2.36 -0.20
N PHE A 65 5.92 2.16 -1.51
CA PHE A 65 6.73 2.83 -2.52
C PHE A 65 5.84 3.70 -3.40
N ILE A 66 6.18 4.98 -3.54
CA ILE A 66 5.53 5.87 -4.50
C ILE A 66 6.48 6.12 -5.69
N THR A 67 5.97 5.92 -6.91
CA THR A 67 6.76 6.01 -8.15
C THR A 67 6.02 6.80 -9.23
N PRO A 68 6.73 7.56 -10.10
CA PRO A 68 6.10 8.28 -11.19
C PRO A 68 5.60 7.30 -12.26
N ALA A 69 4.57 7.72 -13.00
CA ALA A 69 3.90 6.92 -14.01
C ALA A 69 4.86 6.30 -15.05
N GLN A 70 5.89 7.04 -15.48
CA GLN A 70 6.86 6.53 -16.44
C GLN A 70 7.58 5.27 -15.92
N MET A 71 8.11 5.32 -14.70
CA MET A 71 8.79 4.20 -14.05
C MET A 71 7.82 3.04 -13.82
N TYR A 72 6.62 3.38 -13.36
CA TYR A 72 5.55 2.42 -13.12
C TYR A 72 5.23 1.61 -14.39
N PHE A 73 4.87 2.29 -15.48
CA PHE A 73 4.44 1.62 -16.71
C PHE A 73 5.58 0.87 -17.41
N ALA A 74 6.83 1.35 -17.31
CA ALA A 74 7.99 0.63 -17.86
C ALA A 74 8.16 -0.76 -17.21
N VAL A 75 8.08 -0.86 -15.88
CA VAL A 75 8.17 -2.15 -15.17
C VAL A 75 6.95 -3.03 -15.47
N ARG A 76 5.75 -2.44 -15.55
CA ARG A 76 4.53 -3.20 -15.89
C ARG A 76 4.61 -3.83 -17.27
N GLU A 77 5.17 -3.12 -18.24
CA GLU A 77 5.41 -3.63 -19.59
C GLU A 77 6.45 -4.77 -19.58
N GLU A 78 7.59 -4.58 -18.92
CA GLU A 78 8.64 -5.59 -18.79
C GLU A 78 8.12 -6.88 -18.16
N ASP A 79 7.36 -6.75 -17.07
CA ASP A 79 6.77 -7.87 -16.33
C ASP A 79 5.52 -8.45 -16.98
N LYS A 80 5.02 -7.84 -18.06
CA LYS A 80 3.72 -8.17 -18.68
C LYS A 80 2.57 -8.17 -17.66
N THR A 81 2.64 -7.29 -16.68
CA THR A 81 1.60 -7.13 -15.66
C THR A 81 0.43 -6.37 -16.26
N VAL A 82 -0.76 -6.97 -16.24
CA VAL A 82 -1.99 -6.32 -16.71
C VAL A 82 -2.42 -5.27 -15.68
N VAL A 83 -2.63 -4.04 -16.15
CA VAL A 83 -3.08 -2.89 -15.34
C VAL A 83 -4.44 -2.41 -15.85
N SER A 84 -5.36 -2.15 -14.92
CA SER A 84 -6.74 -1.74 -15.17
C SER A 84 -7.46 -2.65 -16.18
N PRO A 85 -7.48 -3.99 -15.95
CA PRO A 85 -8.18 -4.90 -16.84
C PRO A 85 -9.69 -4.60 -16.87
N THR A 86 -10.32 -4.79 -18.03
CA THR A 86 -11.78 -4.68 -18.16
C THR A 86 -12.52 -5.71 -17.31
N GLN A 87 -11.90 -6.89 -17.11
CA GLN A 87 -12.38 -7.95 -16.22
C GLN A 87 -11.18 -8.58 -15.51
N LEU A 88 -11.28 -8.73 -14.19
CA LEU A 88 -10.27 -9.43 -13.40
C LEU A 88 -10.25 -10.93 -13.74
N THR A 89 -9.05 -11.48 -13.88
CA THR A 89 -8.82 -12.93 -13.90
C THR A 89 -8.52 -13.47 -12.51
N TYR A 90 -7.98 -12.64 -11.62
CA TYR A 90 -7.81 -13.00 -10.21
C TYR A 90 -9.16 -13.02 -9.48
N ASP A 91 -9.54 -14.19 -8.95
CA ASP A 91 -10.86 -14.42 -8.34
C ASP A 91 -10.81 -15.14 -6.98
N LYS A 92 -9.63 -15.20 -6.37
CA LYS A 92 -9.38 -15.90 -5.10
C LYS A 92 -9.89 -15.11 -3.89
N SER A 93 -10.16 -15.84 -2.79
CA SER A 93 -10.54 -15.30 -1.48
C SER A 93 -10.25 -16.28 -0.35
N GLY A 94 -10.33 -15.83 0.90
CA GLY A 94 -10.24 -16.66 2.10
C GLY A 94 -8.85 -16.72 2.75
N ASP A 95 -8.78 -17.36 3.91
CA ASP A 95 -7.57 -17.41 4.76
C ASP A 95 -6.43 -18.25 4.18
N GLU A 96 -6.74 -19.12 3.23
CA GLU A 96 -5.78 -19.98 2.53
C GLU A 96 -4.91 -19.21 1.52
N GLU A 97 -5.29 -17.98 1.18
CA GLU A 97 -4.46 -17.14 0.33
C GLU A 97 -3.17 -16.71 1.07
N PRO A 98 -2.02 -16.66 0.35
CA PRO A 98 -0.77 -16.22 0.95
C PRO A 98 -0.80 -14.74 1.33
N VAL A 99 -1.63 -13.95 0.63
CA VAL A 99 -1.89 -12.53 0.85
C VAL A 99 -3.34 -12.18 0.52
N ILE A 100 -3.89 -11.17 1.20
CA ILE A 100 -5.14 -10.51 0.83
C ILE A 100 -4.84 -9.30 -0.06
N TRP A 101 -5.52 -9.26 -1.21
CA TRP A 101 -5.38 -8.18 -2.20
C TRP A 101 -6.70 -7.43 -2.40
N PHE A 102 -6.65 -6.11 -2.26
CA PHE A 102 -7.76 -5.21 -2.54
C PHE A 102 -7.63 -4.54 -3.91
N GLN A 103 -8.62 -4.72 -4.78
CA GLN A 103 -8.73 -3.96 -6.01
C GLN A 103 -9.05 -2.49 -5.70
N GLN A 104 -8.40 -1.58 -6.42
CA GLN A 104 -8.68 -0.15 -6.35
C GLN A 104 -9.80 0.23 -7.32
N THR A 105 -10.92 0.69 -6.79
CA THR A 105 -12.05 1.22 -7.56
C THR A 105 -12.32 2.70 -7.28
N ILE A 106 -11.71 3.24 -6.21
CA ILE A 106 -11.77 4.65 -5.82
C ILE A 106 -10.57 5.38 -6.48
N GLY A 107 -10.85 6.48 -7.17
CA GLY A 107 -9.82 7.32 -7.77
C GLY A 107 -8.89 7.90 -6.68
N HIS A 108 -7.58 7.94 -6.97
CA HIS A 108 -6.53 8.47 -6.08
C HIS A 108 -6.41 7.79 -4.71
N SER A 109 -7.06 6.64 -4.47
CA SER A 109 -6.96 5.94 -3.19
C SER A 109 -5.74 5.02 -3.08
N CYS A 110 -4.83 5.00 -4.06
CA CYS A 110 -3.68 4.06 -4.09
C CYS A 110 -2.83 4.10 -2.82
N GLY A 111 -2.64 5.26 -2.18
CA GLY A 111 -1.96 5.35 -0.88
C GLY A 111 -2.71 4.59 0.23
N LEU A 112 -4.04 4.69 0.28
CA LEU A 112 -4.85 3.90 1.21
C LEU A 112 -4.78 2.41 0.89
N MET A 113 -4.83 2.04 -0.39
CA MET A 113 -4.70 0.65 -0.82
C MET A 113 -3.37 0.07 -0.34
N ALA A 114 -2.27 0.79 -0.57
CA ALA A 114 -0.94 0.37 -0.14
C ALA A 114 -0.84 0.23 1.40
N LEU A 115 -1.46 1.14 2.17
CA LEU A 115 -1.55 0.98 3.63
C LEU A 115 -2.32 -0.28 4.01
N LEU A 116 -3.52 -0.49 3.47
CA LEU A 116 -4.35 -1.66 3.79
C LEU A 116 -3.63 -2.95 3.41
N HIS A 117 -3.00 -3.01 2.24
CA HIS A 117 -2.17 -4.12 1.81
C HIS A 117 -0.99 -4.37 2.76
N SER A 118 -0.35 -3.32 3.27
CA SER A 118 0.79 -3.42 4.21
C SER A 118 0.38 -4.06 5.54
N VAL A 119 -0.77 -3.69 6.10
CA VAL A 119 -1.18 -4.14 7.45
C VAL A 119 -2.11 -5.34 7.46
N ALA A 120 -2.74 -5.67 6.33
CA ALA A 120 -3.61 -6.83 6.24
C ALA A 120 -2.84 -8.14 5.99
N ASN A 121 -1.53 -8.06 5.75
CA ASN A 121 -0.68 -9.16 5.33
C ASN A 121 0.52 -9.38 6.25
N GLY A 122 1.14 -10.55 6.12
CA GLY A 122 2.37 -10.92 6.84
C GLY A 122 2.24 -10.82 8.36
N GLU A 123 3.36 -10.52 9.03
CA GLU A 123 3.40 -10.33 10.48
C GLU A 123 2.59 -9.09 10.93
N ALA A 124 2.48 -8.06 10.08
CA ALA A 124 1.76 -6.82 10.39
C ALA A 124 0.27 -7.06 10.71
N ARG A 125 -0.35 -8.08 10.09
CA ARG A 125 -1.74 -8.48 10.39
C ARG A 125 -1.95 -8.81 11.87
N GLY A 126 -0.94 -9.35 12.55
CA GLY A 126 -0.98 -9.67 13.98
C GLY A 126 -1.02 -8.44 14.90
N PHE A 127 -0.74 -7.24 14.38
CA PHE A 127 -0.79 -5.98 15.13
C PHE A 127 -2.12 -5.24 14.96
N VAL A 128 -3.05 -5.74 14.14
CA VAL A 128 -4.41 -5.21 14.08
C VAL A 128 -5.12 -5.56 15.38
N GLN A 129 -5.57 -4.55 16.14
CA GLN A 129 -6.19 -4.77 17.44
C GLN A 129 -7.58 -5.40 17.26
N LYS A 130 -7.90 -6.42 18.05
CA LYS A 130 -9.23 -7.04 18.04
C LYS A 130 -10.32 -6.02 18.31
N GLU A 131 -11.47 -6.19 17.66
CA GLU A 131 -12.64 -5.30 17.80
C GLU A 131 -12.39 -3.86 17.33
N SER A 132 -11.23 -3.57 16.74
CA SER A 132 -10.98 -2.30 16.07
C SER A 132 -11.72 -2.19 14.74
N PHE A 133 -11.76 -0.97 14.20
CA PHE A 133 -12.35 -0.72 12.88
C PHE A 133 -11.74 -1.62 11.79
N LEU A 134 -10.40 -1.67 11.71
CA LEU A 134 -9.71 -2.47 10.71
C LEU A 134 -9.89 -3.97 10.94
N ASP A 135 -9.99 -4.42 12.19
CA ASP A 135 -10.29 -5.83 12.47
C ASP A 135 -11.65 -6.23 11.90
N GLY A 136 -12.70 -5.45 12.18
CA GLY A 136 -14.04 -5.65 11.61
C GLY A 136 -14.01 -5.64 10.07
N LEU A 137 -13.36 -4.63 9.49
CA LEU A 137 -13.23 -4.50 8.03
C LEU A 137 -12.56 -5.73 7.41
N LEU A 138 -11.46 -6.23 8.00
CA LEU A 138 -10.72 -7.37 7.47
C LEU A 138 -11.47 -8.68 7.66
N ASN A 139 -12.22 -8.84 8.76
CA ASN A 139 -13.09 -10.00 8.97
C ASN A 139 -14.21 -10.08 7.91
N GLU A 140 -14.77 -8.93 7.52
CA GLU A 140 -15.74 -8.87 6.41
C GLU A 140 -15.08 -9.07 5.04
N ALA A 141 -13.89 -8.50 4.82
CA ALA A 141 -13.23 -8.48 3.51
C ALA A 141 -12.58 -9.82 3.11
N THR A 142 -12.08 -10.58 4.08
CA THR A 142 -11.31 -11.83 3.85
C THR A 142 -12.09 -12.88 3.03
N PRO A 143 -13.37 -13.20 3.36
CA PRO A 143 -14.12 -14.19 2.59
C PRO A 143 -14.56 -13.71 1.20
N LEU A 144 -14.59 -12.40 0.95
CA LEU A 144 -15.11 -11.82 -0.29
C LEU A 144 -14.14 -11.98 -1.46
N LYS A 145 -14.70 -12.19 -2.66
CA LYS A 145 -13.95 -12.12 -3.92
C LYS A 145 -13.57 -10.67 -4.24
N PRO A 146 -12.57 -10.42 -5.11
CA PRO A 146 -11.97 -9.09 -5.27
C PRO A 146 -12.94 -7.96 -5.60
N VAL A 147 -13.93 -8.21 -6.47
CA VAL A 147 -14.94 -7.19 -6.85
C VAL A 147 -15.83 -6.81 -5.66
N GLU A 148 -16.31 -7.80 -4.91
CA GLU A 148 -17.16 -7.58 -3.72
C GLU A 148 -16.35 -6.94 -2.59
N ARG A 149 -15.09 -7.38 -2.42
CA ARG A 149 -14.13 -6.81 -1.48
C ARG A 149 -13.85 -5.33 -1.78
N ALA A 150 -13.73 -4.96 -3.05
CA ALA A 150 -13.58 -3.56 -3.45
C ALA A 150 -14.86 -2.75 -3.25
N ALA A 151 -16.03 -3.35 -3.47
CA ALA A 151 -17.31 -2.70 -3.18
C ALA A 151 -17.51 -2.43 -1.68
N LEU A 152 -17.03 -3.33 -0.81
CA LEU A 152 -17.00 -3.11 0.64
C LEU A 152 -16.20 -1.84 0.98
N LEU A 153 -14.98 -1.68 0.43
CA LEU A 153 -14.17 -0.47 0.65
C LEU A 153 -14.83 0.78 0.06
N TYR A 154 -15.38 0.68 -1.16
CA TYR A 154 -16.01 1.80 -1.87
C TYR A 154 -17.18 2.40 -1.09
N ASN A 155 -17.97 1.55 -0.43
CA ASN A 155 -19.19 1.96 0.29
C ASN A 155 -18.95 2.25 1.78
N ASN A 156 -17.72 2.10 2.28
CA ASN A 156 -17.42 2.31 3.69
C ASN A 156 -17.16 3.81 4.00
N GLU A 157 -18.18 4.50 4.50
CA GLU A 157 -18.10 5.92 4.86
C GLU A 157 -17.12 6.21 6.01
N GLU A 158 -16.91 5.26 6.93
CA GLU A 158 -15.98 5.46 8.03
C GLU A 158 -14.51 5.38 7.57
N LEU A 159 -14.20 4.42 6.69
CA LEU A 159 -12.91 4.34 6.00
C LEU A 159 -12.63 5.63 5.21
N GLU A 160 -13.64 6.11 4.48
CA GLU A 160 -13.58 7.39 3.75
C GLU A 160 -13.25 8.56 4.68
N LYS A 161 -13.91 8.67 5.84
CA LYS A 161 -13.64 9.72 6.83
C LYS A 161 -12.22 9.64 7.41
N LYS A 162 -11.76 8.44 7.77
CA LYS A 162 -10.40 8.22 8.28
C LYS A 162 -9.35 8.57 7.24
N HIS A 163 -9.55 8.18 5.98
CA HIS A 163 -8.70 8.61 4.86
C HIS A 163 -8.70 10.14 4.71
N MET A 164 -9.87 10.77 4.62
CA MET A 164 -9.99 12.22 4.40
C MET A 164 -9.37 13.04 5.53
N LYS A 165 -9.35 12.52 6.76
CA LYS A 165 -8.65 13.14 7.88
C LYS A 165 -7.13 13.11 7.66
N ALA A 166 -6.57 11.97 7.27
CA ALA A 166 -5.14 11.82 6.99
C ALA A 166 -4.69 12.58 5.72
N ALA A 167 -5.51 12.62 4.68
CA ALA A 167 -5.19 13.32 3.43
C ALA A 167 -5.06 14.85 3.57
N ARG A 168 -5.43 15.41 4.72
CA ARG A 168 -5.29 16.84 5.05
C ARG A 168 -4.12 17.14 5.99
N THR A 169 -3.38 16.12 6.40
CA THR A 169 -2.13 16.29 7.15
C THR A 169 -0.93 16.12 6.21
N GLY A 170 0.28 16.12 6.76
CA GLY A 170 1.51 16.11 5.98
C GLY A 170 2.13 17.50 5.88
N SER A 171 3.17 17.61 5.04
CA SER A 171 3.99 18.82 4.91
C SER A 171 3.66 19.65 3.66
N SER A 172 2.84 19.11 2.76
CA SER A 172 2.41 19.77 1.53
C SER A 172 0.95 20.24 1.58
N HIS A 173 0.58 21.11 0.63
CA HIS A 173 -0.82 21.42 0.41
C HIS A 173 -1.47 20.28 -0.40
N PRO A 174 -2.55 19.64 0.09
CA PRO A 174 -3.20 18.57 -0.64
C PRO A 174 -3.84 19.10 -1.92
N PRO A 175 -3.68 18.42 -3.07
CA PRO A 175 -4.35 18.82 -4.30
C PRO A 175 -5.86 18.54 -4.22
N GLY A 176 -6.63 19.16 -5.11
CA GLY A 176 -8.04 18.83 -5.27
C GLY A 176 -8.23 17.38 -5.69
N ALA A 177 -9.29 16.72 -5.20
CA ALA A 177 -9.62 15.35 -5.60
C ALA A 177 -9.96 15.20 -7.10
N ASN A 178 -10.18 16.31 -7.82
CA ASN A 178 -10.41 16.35 -9.26
C ASN A 178 -9.15 16.60 -10.10
N GLU A 179 -8.00 16.88 -9.47
CA GLU A 179 -6.72 17.11 -10.15
C GLU A 179 -6.03 15.78 -10.49
N ASP A 180 -5.35 15.72 -11.63
CA ASP A 180 -4.65 14.50 -12.03
C ASP A 180 -3.43 14.23 -11.16
N ASN A 181 -3.23 12.96 -10.80
CA ASN A 181 -2.03 12.48 -10.11
C ASN A 181 -1.19 11.62 -11.07
N HIS A 182 0.11 11.88 -11.13
CA HIS A 182 1.06 11.18 -12.00
C HIS A 182 1.94 10.17 -11.25
N PHE A 183 1.57 9.81 -10.02
CA PHE A 183 2.27 8.86 -9.17
C PHE A 183 1.39 7.66 -8.81
N HIS A 184 2.04 6.53 -8.53
CA HIS A 184 1.42 5.29 -8.09
C HIS A 184 2.05 4.82 -6.80
N PHE A 185 1.22 4.46 -5.83
CA PHE A 185 1.63 3.78 -4.60
C PHE A 185 1.56 2.26 -4.79
N ILE A 186 2.57 1.55 -4.29
CA ILE A 186 2.69 0.10 -4.33
C ILE A 186 3.09 -0.38 -2.93
N SER A 187 2.51 -1.48 -2.48
CA SER A 187 2.91 -2.14 -1.23
C SER A 187 3.70 -3.41 -1.51
N PHE A 188 4.78 -3.63 -0.76
CA PHE A 188 5.56 -4.87 -0.77
C PHE A 188 5.52 -5.53 0.60
N VAL A 189 5.11 -6.79 0.67
CA VAL A 189 4.92 -7.54 1.92
C VAL A 189 5.48 -8.95 1.80
N LYS A 190 5.87 -9.55 2.92
CA LYS A 190 6.16 -10.99 3.00
C LYS A 190 4.85 -11.76 3.23
N GLY A 191 4.52 -12.67 2.33
CA GLY A 191 3.35 -13.55 2.42
C GLY A 191 3.52 -14.65 3.45
N LYS A 192 2.42 -15.33 3.80
CA LYS A 192 2.43 -16.49 4.72
C LYS A 192 3.25 -17.67 4.18
N ASP A 193 3.43 -17.71 2.86
CA ASP A 193 4.24 -18.68 2.11
C ASP A 193 5.73 -18.33 2.06
N GLY A 194 6.15 -17.21 2.66
CA GLY A 194 7.53 -16.74 2.66
C GLY A 194 7.96 -16.05 1.36
N HIS A 195 7.04 -15.85 0.41
CA HIS A 195 7.29 -15.10 -0.81
C HIS A 195 7.17 -13.59 -0.58
N LEU A 196 7.88 -12.81 -1.40
CA LEU A 196 7.69 -11.37 -1.52
C LEU A 196 6.52 -11.11 -2.46
N TRP A 197 5.52 -10.38 -1.98
CA TRP A 197 4.34 -10.03 -2.74
C TRP A 197 4.30 -8.53 -3.00
N GLU A 198 4.08 -8.17 -4.25
CA GLU A 198 3.74 -6.81 -4.65
C GLU A 198 2.22 -6.66 -4.80
N LEU A 199 1.68 -5.65 -4.12
CA LEU A 199 0.25 -5.40 -4.02
C LEU A 199 -0.04 -3.97 -4.49
N GLU A 200 -0.74 -3.87 -5.62
CA GLU A 200 -1.20 -2.61 -6.20
C GLU A 200 -2.65 -2.84 -6.69
N GLY A 201 -3.56 -1.90 -6.46
CA GLY A 201 -4.98 -2.16 -6.65
C GLY A 201 -5.48 -2.09 -8.10
N ALA A 202 -4.69 -1.53 -9.02
CA ALA A 202 -5.02 -1.49 -10.43
C ALA A 202 -4.49 -2.72 -11.21
N THR A 203 -3.64 -3.58 -10.64
CA THR A 203 -3.22 -4.83 -11.31
C THR A 203 -4.32 -5.88 -11.35
N ASP A 204 -4.15 -6.91 -12.17
CA ASP A 204 -5.01 -8.10 -12.19
C ASP A 204 -4.68 -9.09 -11.05
N GLY A 205 -4.75 -8.60 -9.80
CA GLY A 205 -4.39 -9.36 -8.60
C GLY A 205 -2.97 -9.12 -8.09
N PRO A 206 -2.56 -9.83 -7.02
CA PRO A 206 -1.24 -9.68 -6.40
C PRO A 206 -0.14 -10.29 -7.30
N VAL A 207 1.05 -9.69 -7.28
CA VAL A 207 2.20 -10.15 -8.08
C VAL A 207 3.23 -10.83 -7.16
N ASP A 208 3.47 -12.11 -7.38
CA ASP A 208 4.54 -12.87 -6.70
C ASP A 208 5.91 -12.44 -7.26
N ARG A 209 6.76 -11.91 -6.37
CA ARG A 209 8.14 -11.47 -6.69
C ARG A 209 9.18 -12.54 -6.38
N GLY A 210 8.75 -13.68 -5.84
CA GLY A 210 9.58 -14.86 -5.58
C GLY A 210 9.81 -15.12 -4.10
N LEU A 211 10.42 -16.27 -3.83
CA LEU A 211 10.76 -16.72 -2.48
C LEU A 211 11.82 -15.81 -1.85
N MET A 212 11.60 -15.41 -0.60
CA MET A 212 12.59 -14.67 0.21
C MET A 212 13.54 -15.63 0.92
N GLN A 213 14.77 -15.19 1.21
CA GLN A 213 15.69 -16.00 1.99
C GLN A 213 15.21 -16.11 3.45
N GLU A 214 15.63 -17.18 4.12
CA GLU A 214 15.35 -17.35 5.55
C GLU A 214 16.03 -16.23 6.35
N GLY A 215 15.28 -15.58 7.25
CA GLY A 215 15.75 -14.41 8.00
C GLY A 215 15.62 -13.06 7.28
N ASP A 216 15.35 -13.05 5.96
CA ASP A 216 15.12 -11.79 5.24
C ASP A 216 13.77 -11.17 5.62
N ASP A 217 13.81 -9.84 5.73
CA ASP A 217 12.64 -8.97 5.68
C ASP A 217 12.57 -8.18 4.34
N VAL A 218 11.53 -7.37 4.14
CA VAL A 218 11.28 -6.73 2.85
C VAL A 218 12.26 -5.61 2.47
N LEU A 219 13.11 -5.14 3.41
CA LEU A 219 14.18 -4.17 3.16
C LEU A 219 15.55 -4.87 2.99
N SER A 220 15.58 -6.20 2.89
CA SER A 220 16.80 -6.97 2.61
C SER A 220 17.18 -6.88 1.13
N GLU A 221 18.47 -7.00 0.79
CA GLU A 221 18.95 -6.73 -0.57
C GLU A 221 18.32 -7.64 -1.64
N GLY A 222 18.05 -8.91 -1.30
CA GLY A 222 17.33 -9.83 -2.17
C GLY A 222 15.91 -9.33 -2.48
N ALA A 223 15.18 -8.89 -1.46
CA ALA A 223 13.84 -8.34 -1.61
C ALA A 223 13.85 -7.03 -2.42
N LEU A 224 14.78 -6.12 -2.13
CA LEU A 224 14.93 -4.86 -2.88
C LEU A 224 15.23 -5.10 -4.37
N SER A 225 16.08 -6.08 -4.67
CA SER A 225 16.41 -6.49 -6.04
C SER A 225 15.21 -7.07 -6.81
N GLN A 226 14.35 -7.82 -6.13
CA GLN A 226 13.13 -8.40 -6.71
C GLN A 226 11.98 -7.38 -6.85
N ALA A 227 12.05 -6.24 -6.13
CA ALA A 227 11.01 -5.23 -6.04
C ALA A 227 11.48 -3.84 -6.51
N ILE A 228 11.77 -2.94 -5.56
CA ILE A 228 11.95 -1.51 -5.80
C ILE A 228 13.10 -1.21 -6.78
N ARG A 229 14.21 -1.95 -6.73
CA ARG A 229 15.36 -1.70 -7.63
C ARG A 229 15.00 -1.89 -9.11
N LYS A 230 13.98 -2.71 -9.44
CA LYS A 230 13.48 -2.83 -10.82
C LYS A 230 12.88 -1.50 -11.32
N PHE A 231 12.07 -0.85 -10.48
CA PHE A 231 11.49 0.46 -10.80
C PHE A 231 12.56 1.54 -10.92
N LEU A 232 13.56 1.52 -10.03
CA LEU A 232 14.68 2.48 -10.09
C LEU A 232 15.53 2.30 -11.36
N ALA A 233 15.79 1.06 -11.77
CA ALA A 233 16.50 0.77 -13.02
C ALA A 233 15.73 1.29 -14.25
N ALA A 234 14.39 1.17 -14.24
CA ALA A 234 13.54 1.72 -15.29
C ALA A 234 13.43 3.25 -15.27
N GLY A 235 13.82 3.90 -14.17
CA GLY A 235 13.66 5.33 -13.95
C GLY A 235 14.72 6.23 -14.59
N ASN A 236 15.81 5.67 -15.12
CA ASN A 236 16.88 6.44 -15.78
C ASN A 236 17.38 7.64 -14.96
N GLY A 237 17.50 7.47 -13.62
CA GLY A 237 17.95 8.52 -12.71
C GLY A 237 16.87 9.51 -12.26
N ASN A 238 15.58 9.24 -12.51
CA ASN A 238 14.47 10.03 -12.00
C ASN A 238 14.43 9.98 -10.46
N PRO A 239 14.60 11.12 -9.76
CA PRO A 239 14.65 11.14 -8.29
C PRO A 239 13.27 11.23 -7.64
N ASN A 240 12.19 11.34 -8.42
CA ASN A 240 10.84 11.61 -7.90
C ASN A 240 10.15 10.36 -7.38
N PHE A 241 10.79 9.63 -6.46
CA PHE A 241 10.20 8.50 -5.76
C PHE A 241 10.42 8.68 -4.24
N SER A 242 9.62 7.96 -3.46
CA SER A 242 9.80 7.92 -2.01
C SER A 242 9.38 6.55 -1.47
N ILE A 243 9.95 6.15 -0.34
CA ILE A 243 9.75 4.84 0.27
C ILE A 243 9.55 5.06 1.77
N VAL A 244 8.47 4.49 2.30
CA VAL A 244 8.27 4.39 3.75
C VAL A 244 8.17 2.93 4.16
N ALA A 245 8.78 2.61 5.30
CA ALA A 245 8.87 1.27 5.86
C ALA A 245 7.95 1.13 7.08
N LEU A 246 7.13 0.09 7.12
CA LEU A 246 6.36 -0.30 8.30
C LEU A 246 7.23 -1.20 9.18
N ALA A 247 7.50 -0.79 10.40
CA ALA A 247 8.30 -1.57 11.35
C ALA A 247 7.80 -1.39 12.79
N LYS A 248 8.32 -2.21 13.70
CA LYS A 248 8.06 -2.04 15.14
C LYS A 248 8.73 -0.78 15.65
N LYS A 249 8.05 -0.05 16.53
CA LYS A 249 8.63 1.08 17.25
C LYS A 249 9.82 0.58 18.07
N PRO A 250 11.01 1.19 17.96
CA PRO A 250 12.13 0.88 18.84
C PRO A 250 11.71 1.06 20.30
N ALA A 251 12.19 0.17 21.17
CA ALA A 251 12.05 0.39 22.62
C ALA A 251 12.80 1.69 22.99
N GLU A 252 12.14 2.55 23.76
CA GLU A 252 12.75 3.75 24.36
C GLU A 252 13.79 3.39 25.43
#